data_AF-A0A496QZ05-F1
#
_entry.id   AF-A0A496QZ05-F1
#
_cell.length_a   1.000
_cell.length_b   1.000
_cell.length_c   1.000
_cell.angle_alpha   90.00
_cell.angle_beta   90.00
_cell.angle_gamma   90.00
#
_symmetry.space_group_name_H-M   'P 1'
#
loop_
_entity.id
_entity.type
_entity.pdbx_description
1 polymer ?
#
loop_
_entity_poly.entity_id
_entity_poly.type
_entity_poly.pdbx_seq_one_letter_code
_entity_poly.pdbx_strand_id
1 'polypeptide(L)' 'IGAKLIARLSEKAADEGFRKIFVLTTRTADWFLARGFKEGSVADLPAERLIGYNNERNSRVLIKNLSRDISTD' A
#
# COMPACT_ATOMS: atom_id res chain seq x y z
N ILE A 1 -11.57 14.55 -0.99
CA ILE A 1 -11.74 13.99 0.38
C ILE A 1 -10.86 12.75 0.60
N GLY A 2 -10.85 11.75 -0.31
CA GLY A 2 -10.02 10.53 -0.14
C GLY A 2 -8.50 10.74 -0.02
N ALA A 3 -7.91 11.75 -0.66
CA ALA A 3 -6.48 12.04 -0.57
C ALA A 3 -5.98 12.33 0.85
N LYS A 4 -6.76 13.09 1.62
CA LYS A 4 -6.41 13.46 2.99
C LYS A 4 -6.44 12.26 3.93
N LEU A 5 -7.37 11.33 3.70
CA LEU A 5 -7.46 10.09 4.46
C LEU A 5 -6.25 9.19 4.20
N ILE A 6 -5.89 9.00 2.92
CA ILE A 6 -4.71 8.22 2.54
C ILE A 6 -3.43 8.83 3.13
N ALA A 7 -3.28 10.16 3.09
CA ALA A 7 -2.14 10.84 3.68
C ALA A 7 -2.04 10.57 5.19
N ARG A 8 -3.14 10.76 5.93
CA ARG A 8 -3.17 10.52 7.37
C ARG A 8 -2.94 9.06 7.76
N LEU A 9 -3.49 8.12 6.99
CA LEU A 9 -3.20 6.69 7.20
C LEU A 9 -1.75 6.36 6.90
N SER A 10 -1.14 7.02 5.91
CA SER A 10 0.26 6.82 5.58
C SER A 10 1.20 7.37 6.65
N GLU A 11 0.91 8.57 7.15
CA GLU A 11 1.63 9.17 8.28
C GLU A 11 1.52 8.30 9.52
N LYS A 12 0.30 7.86 9.86
CA LYS A 12 0.08 6.98 11.02
C LYS A 12 0.81 5.64 10.87
N ALA A 13 0.76 5.03 9.70
CA ALA A 13 1.47 3.78 9.45
C ALA A 13 3.00 3.96 9.55
N ALA A 14 3.52 5.11 9.10
CA ALA A 14 4.94 5.42 9.26
C ALA A 14 5.32 5.66 10.73
N ASP A 15 4.41 6.23 11.52
CA ASP A 15 4.58 6.45 12.95
C ASP A 15 4.60 5.12 13.73
N GLU A 16 3.70 4.20 13.37
CA GLU A 16 3.64 2.84 13.92
C GLU A 16 4.80 1.92 13.44
N GLY A 17 5.71 2.41 12.60
CA GLY A 17 6.89 1.66 12.14
C GLY A 17 6.62 0.71 10.96
N PHE A 18 5.48 0.84 10.28
CA PHE A 18 5.23 0.09 9.05
C PHE A 18 6.10 0.61 7.91
N ARG A 19 6.67 -0.32 7.13
CA ARG A 19 7.58 0.00 6.02
C ARG A 19 6.89 0.03 4.66
N LYS A 20 5.71 -0.60 4.54
CA LYS A 20 4.97 -0.75 3.28
C LYS A 20 3.46 -0.61 3.53
N ILE A 21 2.77 0.06 2.60
CA ILE A 21 1.31 0.11 2.51
C ILE A 21 0.87 -0.63 1.27
N PHE A 22 -0.15 -1.47 1.42
CA PHE A 22 -0.81 -2.18 0.34
C PHE A 22 -2.22 -1.62 0.14
N VAL A 23 -2.57 -1.28 -1.10
CA VAL A 23 -3.89 -0.82 -1.52
C VAL A 23 -4.42 -1.76 -2.57
N LEU A 24 -5.67 -2.19 -2.41
CA LEU A 24 -6.35 -3.06 -3.35
C LEU A 24 -7.49 -2.29 -3.98
N THR A 25 -7.37 -2.02 -5.27
CA THR A 25 -8.42 -1.29 -6.00
C THR A 25 -8.66 -1.88 -7.38
N THR A 26 -9.92 -1.99 -7.77
CA THR A 26 -10.33 -2.40 -9.13
C THR A 26 -10.52 -1.20 -10.05
N ARG A 27 -10.68 0.01 -9.49
CA ARG A 27 -10.88 1.26 -10.24
C ARG A 27 -9.94 2.33 -9.70
N THR A 28 -9.43 3.21 -10.55
CA THR A 28 -8.61 4.37 -10.14
C THR A 28 -7.18 4.06 -9.67
N ALA A 29 -6.58 2.94 -10.12
CA ALA A 29 -5.19 2.59 -9.78
C ALA A 29 -4.19 3.70 -10.20
N ASP A 30 -4.43 4.32 -11.34
CA ASP A 30 -3.61 5.40 -11.90
C ASP A 30 -3.43 6.60 -10.95
N TRP A 31 -4.50 6.96 -10.23
CA TRP A 31 -4.46 8.05 -9.25
C TRP A 31 -3.54 7.76 -8.05
N PHE A 32 -3.34 6.47 -7.71
CA PHE A 32 -2.39 6.03 -6.70
C PHE A 32 -0.97 5.98 -7.27
N LEU A 33 -0.81 5.51 -8.52
CA LEU A 33 0.49 5.50 -9.20
C LEU A 33 1.11 6.91 -9.23
N ALA A 34 0.30 7.92 -9.59
CA ALA A 34 0.70 9.33 -9.57
C ALA A 34 1.11 9.85 -8.17
N ARG A 35 0.75 9.14 -7.09
CA ARG A 35 1.08 9.48 -5.69
C ARG A 35 2.26 8.69 -5.12
N GLY A 36 2.99 8.00 -5.99
CA GLY A 36 4.15 7.18 -5.63
C GLY A 36 3.78 5.80 -5.09
N PHE A 37 2.56 5.33 -5.32
CA PHE A 37 2.31 3.88 -5.27
C PHE A 37 2.89 3.24 -6.53
N LYS A 38 3.26 1.98 -6.44
CA LYS A 38 3.71 1.16 -7.56
C LYS A 38 2.75 0.01 -7.74
N GLU A 39 2.52 -0.41 -8.98
CA GLU A 39 1.80 -1.66 -9.23
C GLU A 39 2.62 -2.81 -8.65
N GLY A 40 1.99 -3.56 -7.76
CA GLY A 40 2.52 -4.77 -7.17
C GLY A 40 1.72 -5.97 -7.63
N SER A 41 2.26 -7.14 -7.37
CA SER A 41 1.52 -8.39 -7.52
C SER A 41 1.17 -8.96 -6.16
N VAL A 42 0.19 -9.87 -6.17
CA VAL A 42 -0.18 -10.67 -5.01
C VAL A 42 1.06 -11.36 -4.41
N ALA A 43 2.04 -11.71 -5.23
CA ALA A 43 3.32 -12.28 -4.81
C ALA A 43 4.17 -11.40 -3.87
N ASP A 44 3.97 -10.07 -3.85
CA ASP A 44 4.69 -9.17 -2.92
C ASP A 44 3.97 -9.05 -1.56
N LEU A 45 2.75 -9.61 -1.43
CA LEU A 45 2.04 -9.64 -0.16
C LEU A 45 2.72 -10.64 0.78
N PRO A 46 2.81 -10.33 2.08
CA PRO A 46 3.28 -11.31 3.07
C PRO A 46 2.39 -12.54 3.05
N ALA A 47 2.96 -13.73 3.27
CA ALA A 47 2.29 -15.02 3.16
C ALA A 47 0.95 -15.09 3.92
N GLU A 48 0.87 -14.42 5.07
CA GLU A 48 -0.35 -14.28 5.88
C GLU A 48 -1.51 -13.59 5.14
N ARG A 49 -1.20 -12.59 4.31
CA ARG A 49 -2.20 -11.87 3.48
C ARG A 49 -2.50 -12.61 2.19
N LEU A 50 -1.58 -13.46 1.73
CA LEU A 50 -1.74 -14.31 0.53
C LEU A 50 -2.85 -15.36 0.73
N ILE A 51 -2.89 -15.98 1.93
CA ILE A 51 -3.84 -17.06 2.27
C ILE A 51 -5.30 -16.56 2.28
N GLY A 52 -5.53 -15.30 2.64
CA GLY A 52 -6.85 -14.67 2.60
C GLY A 52 -7.16 -13.96 1.28
N TYR A 53 -6.24 -13.95 0.32
CA TYR A 53 -6.40 -13.23 -0.93
C TYR A 53 -7.17 -14.06 -1.96
N ASN A 54 -8.47 -13.80 -2.07
CA ASN A 54 -9.29 -14.37 -3.15
C ASN A 54 -8.99 -13.66 -4.47
N ASN A 55 -8.12 -14.27 -5.29
CA ASN A 55 -7.76 -13.83 -6.63
C ASN A 55 -8.97 -13.72 -7.60
N GLU A 56 -10.14 -14.25 -7.24
CA GLU A 56 -11.37 -14.16 -8.04
C GLU A 56 -11.84 -12.73 -8.33
N ARG A 57 -11.39 -11.73 -7.56
CA ARG A 57 -11.86 -10.33 -7.73
C ARG A 57 -11.04 -9.46 -8.69
N ASN A 58 -9.94 -9.95 -9.28
CA ASN A 58 -9.11 -9.17 -10.23
C ASN A 58 -8.73 -7.76 -9.71
N SER A 59 -8.61 -7.59 -8.39
CA SER A 59 -8.20 -6.31 -7.80
C SER A 59 -6.73 -6.05 -8.10
N ARG A 60 -6.40 -4.84 -8.57
CA ARG A 60 -5.00 -4.43 -8.72
C ARG A 60 -4.41 -4.17 -7.35
N VAL A 61 -3.24 -4.73 -7.10
CA VAL A 61 -2.46 -4.49 -5.88
C VAL A 61 -1.51 -3.34 -6.14
N LEU A 62 -1.54 -2.35 -5.27
CA LEU A 62 -0.67 -1.18 -5.30
C LEU A 62 0.12 -1.11 -4.01
N ILE A 63 1.41 -0.86 -4.11
CA ILE A 63 2.35 -0.91 -3.00
C ILE A 63 3.06 0.43 -2.90
N LYS A 64 3.10 1.00 -1.70
CA LYS A 64 3.89 2.20 -1.42
C LYS A 64 4.83 1.92 -0.26
N ASN A 65 6.11 2.17 -0.47
CA ASN A 65 7.09 2.13 0.60
C ASN A 65 6.98 3.42 1.42
N LEU A 66 6.84 3.24 2.73
CA LEU A 66 7.00 4.30 3.71
C LEU A 66 8.46 4.31 4.08
N SER A 67 9.26 5.05 3.31
CA SER A 67 10.65 5.31 3.65
C SER A 67 10.68 6.27 4.84
N ARG A 68 10.44 5.76 6.05
CA ARG A 68 10.99 6.43 7.23
C ARG A 68 12.47 6.06 7.22
N ASP A 69 13.27 7.03 6.82
CA ASP A 69 14.70 7.00 7.04
C ASP A 69 14.90 6.86 8.55
N ILE A 70 15.07 5.62 9.00
CA ILE A 70 15.50 5.30 10.36
C ILE A 70 17.02 5.52 10.40
N SER A 71 17.44 6.77 10.25
CA SER A 71 18.68 7.22 10.86
C SER A 71 18.45 7.20 12.37
N THR A 72 18.64 6.03 12.97
CA THR A 72 18.83 5.91 14.41
C THR A 72 20.22 6.49 14.70
N ASP A 73 20.22 7.71 15.25
CA ASP A 73 21.35 8.27 16.00
C ASP A 73 21.64 7.43 17.25
#